data_AF-A0A2T9ZKN8-F1
#
_entry.id   AF-A0A2T9ZKN8-F1
#
_cell.length_a   1.000
_cell.length_b   1.000
_cell.length_c   1.000
_cell.angle_alpha   90.00
_cell.angle_beta   90.00
_cell.angle_gamma   90.00
#
_symmetry.space_group_name_H-M   'P 1'
#
loop_
_entity.id
_entity.type
_entity.pdbx_description
1 polymer ?
#
loop_
_entity_poly.entity_id
_entity_poly.type
_entity_poly.pdbx_seq_one_letter_code
_entity_poly.pdbx_strand_id
1 'polypeptide(L)'
;MLILSLMIQFGMIFLVPITALAQDSQDKFVVQKQHTFIPVVMWHGLGDDCCNELGMGKVKSWIEEEIPGAYVYSVQLSESATNDRFAGFYGNVDSQVSGNPHLP
;
A
#
# COMPACT_ATOMS: atom_id res chain seq x y z
N MET A 1 -51.65 17.17 44.54
CA MET A 1 -50.89 17.60 43.34
C MET A 1 -49.43 17.98 43.62
N LEU A 2 -48.99 18.25 44.86
CA LEU A 2 -47.57 18.49 45.16
C LEU A 2 -46.69 17.22 45.25
N ILE A 3 -47.26 16.07 45.62
CA ILE A 3 -46.49 14.83 45.83
C ILE A 3 -46.14 14.13 44.49
N LEU A 4 -46.93 14.37 43.44
CA LEU A 4 -46.70 13.82 42.10
C LEU A 4 -45.61 14.58 41.32
N SER A 5 -45.33 15.84 41.68
CA SER A 5 -44.25 16.65 41.09
C SER A 5 -42.87 16.29 41.66
N LEU A 6 -42.81 15.89 42.94
CA LEU A 6 -41.54 15.54 43.60
C LEU A 6 -40.93 14.22 43.09
N MET A 7 -41.76 13.31 42.58
CA MET A 7 -41.32 12.04 41.97
C MET A 7 -40.76 12.23 40.56
N ILE A 8 -41.08 13.34 39.89
CA ILE A 8 -40.56 13.65 38.55
C ILE A 8 -39.17 14.31 38.65
N GLN A 9 -38.92 15.09 39.70
CA GLN A 9 -37.62 15.74 39.93
C GLN A 9 -36.51 14.75 40.35
N PHE A 10 -36.84 13.65 41.02
CA PHE A 10 -35.87 12.64 41.43
C PHE A 10 -35.64 11.53 40.39
N GLY A 11 -36.58 11.33 39.44
CA GLY A 11 -36.50 10.28 38.42
C GLY A 11 -35.52 10.55 37.27
N MET A 12 -35.09 11.80 37.06
CA MET A 12 -34.17 12.17 35.98
C MET A 12 -32.69 12.22 36.38
N ILE A 13 -32.34 11.87 37.62
CA ILE A 13 -30.93 11.90 38.09
C ILE A 13 -30.25 10.51 37.99
N PHE A 14 -31.00 9.44 37.70
CA PHE A 14 -30.48 8.06 37.63
C PHE A 14 -30.49 7.43 36.24
N LEU A 15 -30.36 8.22 35.18
CA LEU A 15 -30.22 7.71 33.81
C LEU A 15 -29.07 8.37 33.02
N VAL A 16 -28.10 8.95 33.72
CA VAL A 16 -26.75 9.04 33.17
C VAL A 16 -26.11 7.71 33.52
N PRO A 17 -25.83 6.82 32.55
CA PRO A 17 -25.26 5.53 32.86
C PRO A 17 -23.90 5.78 33.54
N ILE A 18 -23.71 5.18 34.72
CA ILE A 18 -22.46 5.22 35.50
C ILE A 18 -21.27 4.69 34.67
N THR A 19 -21.51 4.11 33.49
CA THR A 19 -20.48 3.81 32.49
C THR A 19 -19.77 5.06 31.95
N ALA A 20 -20.33 6.27 32.09
CA ALA A 20 -19.66 7.51 31.67
C ALA A 20 -18.48 7.92 32.57
N LEU A 21 -18.30 7.30 33.75
CA LEU A 21 -17.11 7.48 34.59
C LEU A 21 -16.04 6.41 34.34
N ALA A 22 -16.27 5.50 33.40
CA ALA A 22 -15.28 4.58 32.86
C ALA A 22 -14.83 5.00 31.45
N GLN A 23 -14.68 6.31 31.20
CA GLN A 23 -13.63 6.76 30.28
C GLN A 23 -12.33 6.80 31.08
N ASP A 24 -11.89 5.60 31.48
CA ASP A 24 -10.49 5.39 31.79
C ASP A 24 -9.70 5.82 30.55
N SER A 25 -8.72 6.65 30.83
CA SER A 25 -7.59 7.10 30.05
C SER A 25 -6.86 5.98 29.30
N GLN A 26 -7.54 5.27 28.41
CA GLN A 26 -6.92 4.60 27.28
C GLN A 26 -6.76 5.65 26.18
N ASP A 27 -5.97 6.69 26.48
CA ASP A 27 -5.26 7.39 25.42
C ASP A 27 -4.24 6.37 24.93
N LYS A 28 -4.71 5.41 24.12
CA LYS A 28 -3.85 4.51 23.39
C LYS A 28 -2.95 5.43 22.62
N PHE A 29 -1.70 5.52 23.03
CA PHE A 29 -0.63 5.86 22.10
C PHE A 29 -0.66 4.78 21.02
N VAL A 30 -1.53 4.98 20.03
CA VAL A 30 -1.51 4.25 18.79
C VAL A 30 -0.21 4.71 18.17
N VAL A 31 0.85 3.92 18.36
CA VAL A 31 1.92 3.87 17.39
C VAL A 31 1.21 3.54 16.09
N GLN A 32 0.88 4.59 15.32
CA GLN A 32 0.43 4.43 13.96
C GLN A 32 1.59 3.71 13.29
N LYS A 33 1.42 2.42 13.04
CA LYS A 33 2.37 1.66 12.24
C LYS A 33 2.32 2.32 10.87
N GLN A 34 3.23 3.26 10.63
CA GLN A 34 3.43 3.82 9.30
C GLN A 34 3.63 2.62 8.38
N HIS A 35 2.67 2.34 7.51
CA HIS A 35 2.81 1.29 6.52
C HIS A 35 3.85 1.77 5.51
N THR A 36 5.12 1.50 5.80
CA THR A 36 6.21 1.66 4.85
C THR A 36 6.20 0.43 3.95
N PHE A 37 5.64 0.56 2.76
CA PHE A 37 5.69 -0.50 1.76
C PHE A 37 7.12 -0.69 1.29
N ILE A 38 7.56 -1.93 1.20
CA ILE A 38 8.86 -2.25 0.59
C ILE A 38 8.66 -2.12 -0.92
N PRO A 39 9.42 -1.25 -1.61
CA PRO A 39 9.31 -1.11 -3.06
C PRO A 39 9.69 -2.43 -3.74
N VAL A 40 9.01 -2.74 -4.84
CA VAL A 40 9.26 -3.94 -5.64
C VAL A 40 9.94 -3.51 -6.95
N VAL A 41 11.10 -4.09 -7.22
CA VAL A 41 11.77 -3.98 -8.52
C VAL A 41 11.65 -5.33 -9.21
N MET A 42 11.01 -5.34 -10.37
CA MET A 42 10.88 -6.53 -11.23
C MET A 42 11.83 -6.41 -12.41
N TRP A 43 12.40 -7.53 -12.82
CA TRP A 43 13.19 -7.62 -14.04
C TRP A 43 12.63 -8.78 -14.87
N HIS A 44 12.18 -8.46 -16.09
CA HIS A 44 11.60 -9.42 -17.00
C HIS A 44 12.61 -10.49 -17.45
N GLY A 45 12.10 -11.66 -17.87
CA GLY A 45 12.91 -12.77 -18.35
C GLY A 45 13.26 -12.69 -19.84
N LEU A 46 13.91 -13.75 -20.32
CA LEU A 46 14.30 -13.93 -21.72
C LEU A 46 13.08 -13.85 -22.66
N GLY A 47 13.10 -12.90 -23.60
CA GLY A 47 12.06 -12.73 -24.63
C GLY A 47 10.76 -12.09 -24.17
N ASP A 48 10.68 -11.65 -22.92
CA ASP A 48 9.63 -10.76 -22.43
C ASP A 48 10.09 -9.29 -22.49
N ASP A 49 9.17 -8.36 -22.28
CA ASP A 49 9.46 -6.93 -22.10
C ASP A 49 8.93 -6.44 -20.76
N CYS A 50 9.33 -5.23 -20.34
CA CYS A 50 8.95 -4.66 -19.05
C CYS A 50 7.44 -4.58 -18.81
N CYS A 51 6.65 -4.41 -19.87
CA CYS A 51 5.41 -3.63 -19.77
C CYS A 51 4.22 -4.22 -20.53
N ASN A 52 4.38 -5.38 -21.18
CA ASN A 52 3.29 -6.09 -21.84
C ASN A 52 2.13 -6.37 -20.88
N GLU A 53 0.93 -5.90 -21.22
CA GLU A 53 -0.28 -6.01 -20.41
C GLU A 53 -0.70 -7.45 -20.08
N LEU A 54 -0.29 -8.43 -20.90
CA LEU A 54 -0.56 -9.85 -20.67
C LEU A 54 0.60 -10.58 -19.95
N GLY A 55 1.76 -9.94 -19.86
CA GLY A 55 2.98 -10.48 -19.22
C GLY A 55 3.34 -9.70 -17.97
N MET A 56 4.51 -9.07 -17.96
CA MET A 56 5.03 -8.32 -16.81
C MET A 56 4.14 -7.14 -16.38
N GLY A 57 3.42 -6.52 -17.31
CA GLY A 57 2.41 -5.51 -17.00
C GLY A 57 1.29 -6.07 -16.13
N LYS A 58 0.84 -7.31 -16.39
CA LYS A 58 -0.19 -7.96 -15.57
C LYS A 58 0.30 -8.25 -14.16
N VAL A 59 1.53 -8.74 -14.03
CA VAL A 59 2.17 -9.01 -12.74
C VAL A 59 2.30 -7.72 -11.93
N LYS A 60 2.72 -6.61 -12.56
CA LYS A 60 2.76 -5.29 -11.93
C LYS A 60 1.40 -4.91 -11.36
N SER A 61 0.35 -4.96 -12.20
CA SER A 61 -1.00 -4.58 -11.78
C SER A 61 -1.50 -5.44 -10.63
N TRP A 62 -1.23 -6.75 -10.65
CA TRP A 62 -1.59 -7.64 -9.55
C TRP A 62 -0.92 -7.28 -8.23
N ILE A 63 0.36 -6.91 -8.25
CA ILE A 63 1.06 -6.47 -7.02
C ILE A 63 0.46 -5.16 -6.50
N GLU A 64 0.16 -4.20 -7.39
CA GLU A 64 -0.43 -2.91 -7.02
C GLU A 64 -1.88 -3.05 -6.50
N GLU A 65 -2.63 -4.03 -7.03
CA GLU A 65 -3.99 -4.39 -6.58
C GLU A 65 -3.98 -5.05 -5.19
N GLU A 66 -3.10 -6.03 -4.97
CA GLU A 66 -3.00 -6.77 -3.70
C GLU A 66 -2.33 -5.96 -2.58
N ILE A 67 -1.47 -5.00 -2.93
CA ILE A 67 -0.75 -4.16 -1.97
C ILE A 67 -0.96 -2.68 -2.32
N PRO A 68 -2.14 -2.11 -1.99
CA PRO A 68 -2.44 -0.71 -2.29
C PRO A 68 -1.41 0.24 -1.68
N GLY A 69 -0.75 1.03 -2.53
CA GLY A 69 0.28 1.99 -2.12
C GLY A 69 1.72 1.47 -2.23
N ALA A 70 1.93 0.21 -2.64
CA ALA A 70 3.26 -0.27 -2.99
C ALA A 70 3.79 0.41 -4.26
N TYR A 71 5.07 0.77 -4.26
CA TYR A 71 5.76 1.22 -5.46
C TYR A 71 6.32 0.01 -6.20
N VAL A 72 5.93 -0.16 -7.47
CA VAL A 72 6.40 -1.26 -8.32
C VAL A 72 7.07 -0.69 -9.57
N TYR A 73 8.36 -0.98 -9.73
CA TYR A 73 9.15 -0.63 -10.90
C TYR A 73 9.47 -1.87 -11.72
N SER A 74 9.09 -1.86 -13.00
CA SER A 74 9.46 -2.91 -13.95
C SER A 74 10.64 -2.41 -14.78
N VAL A 75 11.79 -3.06 -14.66
CA VAL A 75 13.02 -2.68 -15.39
C VAL A 75 12.77 -2.78 -16.89
N GLN A 76 13.04 -1.69 -17.58
CA GLN A 76 13.00 -1.57 -19.04
C GLN A 76 14.43 -1.32 -19.52
N LEU A 77 14.96 -2.23 -20.32
CA LEU A 77 16.31 -2.18 -20.89
C LEU A 77 16.37 -1.33 -22.16
N SER A 78 15.25 -1.12 -22.85
CA SER A 78 15.18 -0.31 -24.07
C SER A 78 13.80 0.33 -24.29
N GLU A 79 13.75 1.48 -24.98
CA GLU A 79 12.51 2.27 -25.22
C GLU A 79 11.40 1.51 -25.97
N SER A 80 11.75 0.60 -26.88
CA SER A 80 10.77 -0.22 -27.61
C SER A 80 10.68 -1.63 -27.06
N ALA A 81 9.44 -2.17 -26.96
CA ALA A 81 9.19 -3.53 -26.47
C ALA A 81 9.95 -4.61 -27.26
N THR A 82 10.06 -4.44 -28.59
CA THR A 82 10.84 -5.36 -29.43
C THR A 82 12.31 -5.39 -29.03
N ASN A 83 12.93 -4.23 -28.87
CA ASN A 83 14.33 -4.14 -28.48
C ASN A 83 14.56 -4.57 -27.03
N ASP A 84 13.58 -4.34 -26.15
CA ASP A 84 13.61 -4.79 -24.75
C ASP A 84 13.68 -6.33 -24.66
N ARG A 85 12.84 -7.01 -25.45
CA ARG A 85 12.91 -8.47 -25.63
C ARG A 85 14.25 -8.93 -26.18
N PHE A 86 14.75 -8.26 -27.21
CA PHE A 86 16.06 -8.57 -27.81
C PHE A 86 17.22 -8.35 -26.83
N ALA A 87 17.15 -7.33 -25.98
CA ALA A 87 18.13 -7.08 -24.93
C ALA A 87 18.16 -8.23 -23.91
N GLY A 88 17.03 -8.89 -23.66
CA GLY A 88 16.98 -10.12 -22.88
C GLY A 88 17.73 -11.30 -23.53
N PHE A 89 17.80 -11.37 -24.86
CA PHE A 89 18.52 -12.44 -25.59
C PHE A 89 20.00 -12.14 -25.80
N TYR A 90 20.33 -10.91 -26.18
CA TYR A 90 21.65 -10.56 -26.73
C TYR A 90 22.32 -9.41 -25.97
N GLY A 91 21.67 -8.81 -24.98
CA GLY A 91 22.23 -7.73 -24.18
C GLY A 91 23.36 -8.21 -23.28
N ASN A 92 24.34 -7.34 -23.06
CA ASN A 92 25.39 -7.58 -22.08
C ASN A 92 24.87 -7.25 -20.67
N VAL A 93 24.82 -8.24 -19.78
CA VAL A 93 24.30 -8.09 -18.42
C VAL A 93 25.16 -7.15 -17.57
N ASP A 94 26.49 -7.15 -17.74
CA ASP A 94 27.37 -6.23 -17.01
C ASP A 94 27.04 -4.78 -17.35
N SER A 95 26.78 -4.48 -18.63
CA SER A 95 26.34 -3.14 -19.04
C SER A 95 25.04 -2.74 -18.36
N GLN A 96 24.07 -3.66 -18.23
CA GLN A 96 22.76 -3.40 -17.63
C GLN A 96 22.84 -3.12 -16.12
N VAL A 97 23.82 -3.69 -15.41
CA VAL A 97 24.00 -3.49 -13.95
C VAL A 97 25.09 -2.49 -13.57
N SER A 98 25.93 -2.07 -14.52
CA SER A 98 27.11 -1.24 -14.25
C SER A 98 26.82 0.15 -13.67
N GLY A 99 25.55 0.56 -13.58
CA GLY A 99 25.13 1.86 -13.06
C GLY A 99 25.56 3.04 -13.96
N ASN A 100 26.07 2.75 -15.16
CA ASN A 100 26.46 3.77 -16.12
C ASN A 100 25.22 4.21 -16.93
N PRO A 101 24.75 5.47 -16.81
CA PRO A 101 23.55 5.94 -17.50
C PRO A 101 23.68 6.02 -19.02
N HIS A 102 24.86 5.76 -19.56
CA HIS A 102 25.18 5.87 -20.98
C HIS A 102 25.87 4.61 -21.46
N LEU A 103 25.11 3.65 -22.00
CA LEU A 103 25.52 2.76 -23.09
C LEU A 103 24.25 2.23 -23.79
N PRO A 104 24.34 1.95 -25.11
CA PRO A 104 23.40 2.36 -26.15
C PRO A 104 22.02 1.71 -26.13
#